data_AF-A0A7I8EEV9-F1
#
_entry.id   AF-A0A7I8EEV9-F1
#
_cell.length_a   1.000
_cell.length_b   1.000
_cell.length_c   1.000
_cell.angle_alpha   90.00
_cell.angle_beta   90.00
_cell.angle_gamma   90.00
#
_symmetry.space_group_name_H-M   'P 1'
#
loop_
_entity.id
_entity.type
_entity.pdbx_description
1 polymer ?
#
loop_
_entity_poly.entity_id
_entity_poly.type
_entity_poly.pdbx_seq_one_letter_code
_entity_poly.pdbx_strand_id
1 'polypeptide(L)'
;MQQKSEQAFVVELLTTLRQDHFSLRAWGYFLQRSWLLSLQTANDNSALKRSWQRVTSLIALLTVFTLIVNTLCAGVSDTLRLLPGFLFCVVWQQSDLFWHLGLNRSIQSGKLLPHIGAANTFTWLRGLGAAYLLGRLIGGLTTPSSLALAIFLCGIATDILDGYVARCTRTQSKLGQIADGEADFCLYLSITIILIQNGALPLWVGIIMLLRFLLPLVAAILSYFVFAYPIRFGSTLWGKYAGLAQCLYFLVLLAPPALTTIAHLLNVPLLCVTIFLLIVAPVAQFIANVKS
;
A
#
# COMPACT_ATOMS: atom_id res chain seq x y z
N MET A 1 -6.22 21.75 -26.47
CA MET A 1 -6.85 22.65 -25.46
C MET A 1 -7.19 21.92 -24.14
N GLN A 2 -7.72 20.69 -24.15
CA GLN A 2 -8.01 19.89 -22.94
C GLN A 2 -6.82 19.62 -21.99
N GLN A 3 -5.61 19.44 -22.52
CA GLN A 3 -4.44 19.14 -21.69
C GLN A 3 -3.97 20.35 -20.84
N LYS A 4 -4.33 21.57 -21.27
CA LYS A 4 -4.01 22.82 -20.57
C LYS A 4 -5.01 23.12 -19.44
N SER A 5 -6.26 22.66 -19.56
CA SER A 5 -7.27 22.79 -18.51
C SER A 5 -7.12 21.77 -17.38
N GLU A 6 -6.65 20.54 -17.66
CA GLU A 6 -6.45 19.53 -16.61
C GLU A 6 -5.22 19.76 -15.72
N GLN A 7 -4.11 20.24 -16.27
CA GLN A 7 -2.93 20.62 -15.46
C GLN A 7 -3.21 21.87 -14.62
N ALA A 8 -3.99 22.82 -15.14
CA ALA A 8 -4.48 23.95 -14.35
C ALA A 8 -5.38 23.47 -13.20
N PHE A 9 -6.16 22.41 -13.40
CA PHE A 9 -7.13 21.88 -12.43
C PHE A 9 -6.53 21.07 -11.27
N VAL A 10 -5.51 20.23 -11.50
CA VAL A 10 -4.80 19.55 -10.38
C VAL A 10 -4.10 20.58 -9.50
N VAL A 11 -3.53 21.61 -10.13
CA VAL A 11 -2.99 22.77 -9.42
C VAL A 11 -4.12 23.51 -8.69
N GLU A 12 -5.27 23.72 -9.33
CA GLU A 12 -6.44 24.40 -8.75
C GLU A 12 -7.00 23.66 -7.53
N LEU A 13 -7.26 22.35 -7.60
CA LEU A 13 -7.73 21.51 -6.48
C LEU A 13 -6.74 21.47 -5.31
N LEU A 14 -5.45 21.34 -5.62
CA LEU A 14 -4.41 21.40 -4.60
C LEU A 14 -4.30 22.81 -4.01
N THR A 15 -4.61 23.87 -4.79
CA THR A 15 -4.71 25.24 -4.27
C THR A 15 -5.99 25.49 -3.48
N THR A 16 -7.14 24.89 -3.82
CA THR A 16 -8.40 25.03 -3.07
C THR A 16 -8.32 24.28 -1.74
N LEU A 17 -7.81 23.05 -1.73
CA LEU A 17 -7.48 22.32 -0.49
C LEU A 17 -6.50 23.12 0.38
N ARG A 18 -5.52 23.78 -0.27
CA ARG A 18 -4.53 24.63 0.38
C ARG A 18 -5.10 25.95 0.92
N GLN A 19 -6.11 26.51 0.26
CA GLN A 19 -6.80 27.73 0.67
C GLN A 19 -7.81 27.46 1.80
N ASP A 20 -8.47 26.30 1.79
CA ASP A 20 -9.45 25.90 2.82
C ASP A 20 -8.83 25.11 4.00
N HIS A 21 -7.51 25.21 4.19
CA HIS A 21 -6.75 24.58 5.29
C HIS A 21 -7.07 23.10 5.52
N PHE A 22 -7.39 22.34 4.46
CA PHE A 22 -7.77 20.92 4.58
C PHE A 22 -8.89 20.67 5.60
N SER A 23 -9.87 21.59 5.71
CA SER A 23 -11.06 21.36 6.53
C SER A 23 -11.79 20.07 6.13
N LEU A 24 -12.55 19.46 7.04
CA LEU A 24 -13.35 18.26 6.74
C LEU A 24 -14.26 18.46 5.52
N ARG A 25 -14.75 19.69 5.30
CA ARG A 25 -15.55 20.07 4.12
C ARG A 25 -14.71 20.11 2.84
N ALA A 26 -13.49 20.64 2.89
CA ALA A 26 -12.57 20.68 1.75
C ALA A 26 -12.12 19.27 1.35
N TRP A 27 -11.91 18.37 2.31
CA TRP A 27 -11.69 16.94 2.04
C TRP A 27 -12.90 16.29 1.38
N GLY A 28 -14.11 16.54 1.89
CA GLY A 28 -15.34 16.07 1.25
C GLY A 28 -15.48 16.56 -0.19
N TYR A 29 -15.17 17.84 -0.44
CA TYR A 29 -15.19 18.44 -1.77
C TYR A 29 -14.11 17.85 -2.69
N PHE A 30 -12.87 17.70 -2.21
CA PHE A 30 -11.79 17.06 -2.96
C PHE A 30 -12.14 15.63 -3.35
N LEU A 31 -12.64 14.84 -2.39
CA LEU A 31 -13.06 13.46 -2.60
C LEU A 31 -14.18 13.42 -3.64
N GLN A 32 -15.27 14.16 -3.45
CA GLN A 32 -16.40 14.19 -4.38
C GLN A 32 -15.97 14.59 -5.80
N ARG A 33 -15.09 15.59 -5.92
CA ARG A 33 -14.64 16.10 -7.22
C ARG A 33 -13.66 15.15 -7.90
N SER A 34 -12.81 14.45 -7.15
CA SER A 34 -11.95 13.39 -7.69
C SER A 34 -12.78 12.21 -8.20
N TRP A 35 -13.87 11.85 -7.52
CA TRP A 35 -14.81 10.83 -7.99
C TRP A 35 -15.48 11.23 -9.31
N LEU A 36 -15.98 12.46 -9.41
CA LEU A 36 -16.58 13.00 -10.63
C LEU A 36 -15.60 13.04 -11.81
N LEU A 37 -14.34 13.41 -11.54
CA LEU A 37 -13.30 13.42 -12.55
C LEU A 37 -12.96 12.01 -13.04
N SER A 38 -12.89 11.04 -12.13
CA SER A 38 -12.67 9.63 -12.49
C SER A 38 -13.83 9.07 -13.31
N LEU A 39 -15.08 9.47 -13.00
CA LEU A 39 -16.26 9.17 -13.83
C LEU A 39 -16.15 9.76 -15.23
N GLN A 40 -15.81 11.05 -15.36
CA GLN A 40 -15.61 11.70 -16.66
C GLN A 40 -14.48 11.03 -17.44
N THR A 41 -13.33 10.80 -16.79
CA THR A 41 -12.17 10.12 -17.39
C THR A 41 -12.53 8.74 -17.91
N ALA A 42 -13.31 7.96 -17.14
CA ALA A 42 -13.77 6.64 -17.54
C ALA A 42 -14.74 6.68 -18.73
N ASN A 43 -15.61 7.69 -18.81
CA ASN A 43 -16.54 7.86 -19.92
C ASN A 43 -15.83 8.33 -21.20
N ASP A 44 -14.87 9.25 -21.06
CA ASP A 44 -14.08 9.78 -22.17
C ASP A 44 -13.07 8.76 -22.73
N ASN A 45 -12.64 7.80 -21.91
CA ASN A 45 -11.63 6.80 -22.27
C ASN A 45 -12.15 5.35 -22.12
N SER A 46 -12.84 4.86 -23.14
CA SER A 46 -13.43 3.51 -23.17
C SER A 46 -12.40 2.38 -23.00
N ALA A 47 -11.15 2.58 -23.45
CA ALA A 47 -10.06 1.62 -23.26
C ALA A 47 -9.64 1.48 -21.79
N LEU A 48 -9.56 2.60 -21.06
CA LEU A 48 -9.18 2.63 -19.66
C LEU A 48 -10.30 2.04 -18.79
N LYS A 49 -11.56 2.40 -19.08
CA LYS A 49 -12.74 1.83 -18.42
C LYS A 49 -12.80 0.30 -18.57
N ARG A 50 -12.57 -0.23 -19.78
CA ARG A 50 -12.49 -1.69 -20.00
C ARG A 50 -11.31 -2.34 -19.28
N SER A 51 -10.17 -1.65 -19.17
CA SER A 51 -9.04 -2.14 -18.37
C SER A 51 -9.38 -2.21 -16.89
N TRP A 52 -10.02 -1.18 -16.35
CA TRP A 52 -10.48 -1.13 -14.96
C TRP A 52 -11.50 -2.21 -14.64
N GLN A 53 -12.50 -2.41 -15.51
CA GLN A 53 -13.49 -3.48 -15.35
C GLN A 53 -12.82 -4.86 -15.32
N ARG A 54 -11.84 -5.12 -16.20
CA ARG A 54 -11.10 -6.39 -16.20
C ARG A 54 -10.36 -6.65 -14.90
N VAL A 55 -9.66 -5.64 -14.37
CA VAL A 55 -8.95 -5.76 -13.09
C VAL A 55 -9.93 -5.98 -11.94
N THR A 56 -11.01 -5.20 -11.89
CA THR A 56 -12.05 -5.31 -10.85
C THR A 56 -12.73 -6.68 -10.88
N SER A 57 -13.12 -7.17 -12.07
CA SER A 57 -13.71 -8.50 -12.22
C SER A 57 -12.73 -9.62 -11.86
N LEU A 58 -11.45 -9.48 -12.18
CA LEU A 58 -10.41 -10.43 -11.76
C LEU A 58 -10.30 -10.48 -10.24
N ILE A 59 -10.22 -9.34 -9.56
CA ILE A 59 -10.15 -9.29 -8.10
C ILE A 59 -11.43 -9.84 -7.47
N ALA A 60 -12.61 -9.53 -8.02
CA ALA A 60 -13.88 -10.07 -7.54
C ALA A 60 -13.93 -11.61 -7.68
N LEU A 61 -13.50 -12.15 -8.82
CA LEU A 61 -13.42 -13.61 -9.05
C LEU A 61 -12.46 -14.26 -8.05
N LEU A 62 -11.27 -13.69 -7.88
CA LEU A 62 -10.29 -14.19 -6.93
C LEU A 62 -10.78 -14.09 -5.48
N THR A 63 -11.54 -13.06 -5.13
CA THR A 63 -12.19 -12.91 -3.82
C THR A 63 -13.15 -14.06 -3.55
N VAL A 64 -14.02 -14.37 -4.52
CA VAL A 64 -14.94 -15.52 -4.43
C VAL A 64 -14.17 -16.83 -4.33
N PHE A 65 -13.14 -17.01 -5.15
CA PHE A 65 -12.28 -18.19 -5.12
C PHE A 65 -11.61 -18.36 -3.74
N THR A 66 -11.04 -17.29 -3.17
CA THR A 66 -10.43 -17.31 -1.83
C THR A 66 -11.45 -17.68 -0.75
N LEU A 67 -12.69 -17.18 -0.83
CA LEU A 67 -13.76 -17.55 0.11
C LEU A 67 -14.14 -19.03 -0.01
N ILE A 68 -14.21 -19.57 -1.23
CA ILE A 68 -14.47 -21.00 -1.48
C ILE A 68 -13.33 -21.84 -0.89
N VAL A 69 -12.08 -21.53 -1.22
CA VAL A 69 -10.90 -22.24 -0.70
C VAL A 69 -10.86 -22.17 0.83
N ASN A 70 -11.10 -21.00 1.43
CA ASN A 70 -11.16 -20.84 2.88
C ASN A 70 -12.26 -21.72 3.50
N THR A 71 -13.42 -21.82 2.85
CA THR A 71 -14.52 -22.68 3.31
C THR A 71 -14.15 -24.15 3.24
N LEU A 72 -13.45 -24.58 2.19
CA LEU A 72 -13.01 -25.97 2.03
C LEU A 72 -11.89 -26.34 3.03
N CYS A 73 -10.98 -25.42 3.33
CA CYS A 73 -9.82 -25.69 4.19
C CYS A 73 -10.09 -25.44 5.69
N ALA A 74 -10.84 -24.40 6.04
CA ALA A 74 -11.06 -23.95 7.42
C ALA A 74 -12.52 -24.09 7.89
N GLY A 75 -13.45 -24.38 6.97
CA GLY A 75 -14.87 -24.55 7.28
C GLY A 75 -15.70 -23.27 7.14
N VAL A 76 -17.03 -23.46 7.17
CA VAL A 76 -18.01 -22.38 6.95
C VAL A 76 -18.00 -21.34 8.08
N SER A 77 -17.79 -21.77 9.33
CA SER A 77 -17.76 -20.89 10.50
C SER A 77 -16.69 -19.82 10.40
N ASP A 78 -15.48 -20.22 9.98
CA ASP A 78 -14.34 -19.33 9.82
C ASP A 78 -14.57 -18.38 8.65
N THR A 79 -15.11 -18.88 7.54
CA THR A 79 -15.47 -18.02 6.40
C THR A 79 -16.49 -16.96 6.79
N LEU A 80 -17.51 -17.28 7.60
CA LEU A 80 -18.51 -16.29 8.03
C LEU A 80 -17.90 -15.18 8.90
N ARG A 81 -16.90 -15.50 9.74
CA ARG A 81 -16.17 -14.50 10.54
C ARG A 81 -15.22 -13.65 9.69
N LEU A 82 -14.58 -14.26 8.69
CA LEU A 82 -13.70 -13.60 7.72
C LEU A 82 -14.46 -12.62 6.81
N LEU A 83 -15.65 -13.03 6.36
CA LEU A 83 -16.42 -12.39 5.30
C LEU A 83 -16.61 -10.87 5.45
N PRO A 84 -17.11 -10.32 6.58
CA PRO A 84 -17.40 -8.89 6.68
C PRO A 84 -16.13 -8.03 6.55
N GLY A 85 -15.06 -8.41 7.25
CA GLY A 85 -13.78 -7.69 7.19
C GLY A 85 -13.13 -7.80 5.82
N PHE A 86 -13.13 -9.00 5.24
CA PHE A 86 -12.54 -9.23 3.92
C PHE A 86 -13.27 -8.48 2.81
N LEU A 87 -14.61 -8.55 2.78
CA LEU A 87 -15.41 -7.80 1.81
C LEU A 87 -15.23 -6.30 1.97
N PHE A 88 -15.20 -5.79 3.21
CA PHE A 88 -14.94 -4.37 3.45
C PHE A 88 -13.59 -3.93 2.84
N CYS A 89 -12.51 -4.68 3.11
CA CYS A 89 -11.19 -4.37 2.57
C CYS A 89 -11.15 -4.44 1.03
N VAL A 90 -11.78 -5.45 0.42
CA VAL A 90 -11.82 -5.59 -1.05
C VAL A 90 -12.65 -4.46 -1.68
N VAL A 91 -13.82 -4.14 -1.13
CA VAL A 91 -14.66 -3.04 -1.62
C VAL A 91 -13.94 -1.70 -1.49
N TRP A 92 -13.26 -1.47 -0.36
CA TRP A 92 -12.42 -0.29 -0.17
C TRP A 92 -11.33 -0.21 -1.24
N GLN A 93 -10.57 -1.29 -1.45
CA GLN A 93 -9.50 -1.35 -2.44
C GLN A 93 -10.00 -1.08 -3.87
N GLN A 94 -11.17 -1.62 -4.26
CA GLN A 94 -11.74 -1.36 -5.59
C GLN A 94 -12.30 0.06 -5.72
N SER A 95 -12.84 0.61 -4.64
CA SER A 95 -13.33 1.99 -4.59
C SER A 95 -12.17 2.97 -4.73
N ASP A 96 -11.06 2.72 -4.05
CA ASP A 96 -9.83 3.52 -4.14
C ASP A 96 -9.27 3.54 -5.57
N LEU A 97 -9.17 2.37 -6.21
CA LEU A 97 -8.75 2.25 -7.61
C LEU A 97 -9.57 3.15 -8.54
N PHE A 98 -10.89 3.14 -8.35
CA PHE A 98 -11.78 3.96 -9.15
C PHE A 98 -11.61 5.44 -8.82
N TRP A 99 -11.48 5.78 -7.53
CA TRP A 99 -11.28 7.15 -7.06
C TRP A 99 -10.06 7.81 -7.72
N HIS A 100 -8.98 7.04 -7.83
CA HIS A 100 -7.70 7.49 -8.35
C HIS A 100 -7.49 7.21 -9.85
N LEU A 101 -8.52 6.75 -10.58
CA LEU A 101 -8.38 6.39 -12.00
C LEU A 101 -7.87 7.55 -12.86
N GLY A 102 -8.27 8.79 -12.55
CA GLY A 102 -7.77 10.01 -13.22
C GLY A 102 -6.26 10.26 -13.04
N LEU A 103 -5.63 9.63 -12.03
CA LEU A 103 -4.20 9.67 -11.76
C LEU A 103 -3.41 8.57 -12.48
N ASN A 104 -4.04 7.75 -13.34
CA ASN A 104 -3.35 6.76 -14.17
C ASN A 104 -2.55 7.41 -15.32
N ARG A 105 -1.65 8.34 -14.97
CA ARG A 105 -0.83 9.13 -15.87
C ARG A 105 0.63 8.73 -15.70
N SER A 106 1.32 8.62 -16.83
CA SER A 106 2.74 8.31 -16.89
C SER A 106 3.56 9.36 -16.13
N ILE A 107 4.51 8.92 -15.30
CA ILE A 107 5.39 9.83 -14.55
C ILE A 107 6.36 10.58 -15.47
N GLN A 108 6.79 9.96 -16.57
CA GLN A 108 7.73 10.58 -17.51
C GLN A 108 7.06 11.59 -18.43
N SER A 109 5.89 11.26 -18.98
CA SER A 109 5.24 12.07 -20.01
C SER A 109 4.03 12.87 -19.52
N GLY A 110 3.51 12.58 -18.32
CA GLY A 110 2.28 13.17 -17.78
C GLY A 110 1.00 12.78 -18.53
N LYS A 111 1.11 11.99 -19.61
CA LYS A 111 -0.04 11.53 -20.42
C LYS A 111 -0.80 10.43 -19.70
N LEU A 112 -2.12 10.42 -19.88
CA LEU A 112 -3.00 9.35 -19.38
C LEU A 112 -2.66 8.04 -20.11
N LEU A 113 -2.45 6.97 -19.33
CA LEU A 113 -2.22 5.64 -19.89
C LEU A 113 -3.57 5.03 -20.28
N PRO A 114 -3.67 4.39 -21.46
CA PRO A 114 -4.93 3.81 -21.94
C PRO A 114 -5.35 2.57 -21.14
N HIS A 115 -4.43 1.98 -20.36
CA HIS A 115 -4.65 0.77 -19.57
C HIS A 115 -4.01 0.95 -18.18
N ILE A 116 -4.54 0.21 -17.20
CA ILE A 116 -3.96 0.16 -15.85
C ILE A 116 -2.58 -0.49 -15.90
N GLY A 117 -2.39 -1.51 -16.76
CA GLY A 117 -1.11 -2.18 -16.96
C GLY A 117 -0.87 -3.35 -15.98
N ALA A 118 -0.01 -4.28 -16.38
CA ALA A 118 0.26 -5.50 -15.63
C ALA A 118 0.94 -5.23 -14.27
N ALA A 119 1.82 -4.24 -14.21
CA ALA A 119 2.48 -3.84 -12.97
C ALA A 119 1.45 -3.46 -11.89
N ASN A 120 0.53 -2.55 -12.23
CA ASN A 120 -0.55 -2.19 -11.34
C ASN A 120 -1.43 -3.41 -11.02
N THR A 121 -1.77 -4.28 -11.97
CA THR A 121 -2.52 -5.51 -11.60
C THR A 121 -1.85 -6.32 -10.48
N PHE A 122 -0.51 -6.46 -10.48
CA PHE A 122 0.21 -7.15 -9.41
C PHE A 122 0.11 -6.44 -8.06
N THR A 123 0.18 -5.10 -8.02
CA THR A 123 -0.01 -4.33 -6.79
C THR A 123 -1.41 -4.57 -6.19
N TRP A 124 -2.45 -4.71 -7.03
CA TRP A 124 -3.81 -5.01 -6.56
C TRP A 124 -3.98 -6.46 -6.11
N LEU A 125 -3.26 -7.40 -6.74
CA LEU A 125 -3.18 -8.78 -6.27
C LEU A 125 -2.50 -8.88 -4.90
N ARG A 126 -1.43 -8.10 -4.67
CA ARG A 126 -0.81 -7.95 -3.35
C ARG A 126 -1.81 -7.39 -2.33
N GLY A 127 -2.52 -6.33 -2.71
CA GLY A 127 -3.59 -5.73 -1.91
C GLY A 127 -4.68 -6.74 -1.52
N LEU A 128 -5.04 -7.67 -2.41
CA LEU A 128 -6.00 -8.74 -2.10
C LEU A 128 -5.46 -9.70 -1.03
N GLY A 129 -4.17 -10.05 -1.07
CA GLY A 129 -3.51 -10.83 -0.03
C GLY A 129 -3.51 -10.12 1.32
N ALA A 130 -3.22 -8.82 1.33
CA ALA A 130 -3.32 -7.99 2.53
C ALA A 130 -4.76 -7.90 3.05
N ALA A 131 -5.74 -7.71 2.18
CA ALA A 131 -7.17 -7.68 2.52
C ALA A 131 -7.62 -8.99 3.17
N TYR A 132 -7.14 -10.15 2.69
CA TYR A 132 -7.43 -11.44 3.29
C TYR A 132 -6.87 -11.55 4.72
N LEU A 133 -5.61 -11.13 4.94
CA LEU A 133 -5.01 -11.12 6.28
C LEU A 133 -5.75 -10.16 7.22
N LEU A 134 -6.08 -8.94 6.78
CA LEU A 134 -6.89 -7.99 7.55
C LEU A 134 -8.27 -8.56 7.86
N GLY A 135 -8.92 -9.21 6.91
CA GLY A 135 -10.21 -9.85 7.11
C GLY A 135 -10.15 -10.94 8.21
N ARG A 136 -9.09 -11.75 8.24
CA ARG A 136 -8.88 -12.74 9.31
C ARG A 136 -8.71 -12.06 10.66
N LEU A 137 -7.91 -10.99 10.72
CA LEU A 137 -7.69 -10.21 11.94
C LEU A 137 -8.99 -9.57 12.47
N ILE A 138 -9.78 -8.93 11.60
CA ILE A 138 -11.07 -8.32 11.95
C ILE A 138 -12.07 -9.39 12.40
N GLY A 139 -12.06 -10.56 11.76
CA GLY A 139 -12.89 -11.71 12.14
C GLY A 139 -12.46 -12.42 13.43
N GLY A 140 -11.39 -11.97 14.09
CA GLY A 140 -10.85 -12.59 15.29
C GLY A 140 -10.26 -13.99 15.04
N LEU A 141 -9.84 -14.28 13.82
CA LEU A 141 -9.26 -15.55 13.43
C LEU A 141 -7.74 -15.50 13.59
N THR A 142 -7.19 -16.50 14.29
CA THR A 142 -5.75 -16.70 14.36
C THR A 142 -5.21 -17.06 12.98
N THR A 143 -4.06 -16.50 12.60
CA THR A 143 -3.42 -16.77 11.32
C THR A 143 -2.11 -17.53 11.56
N PRO A 144 -1.98 -18.77 11.04
CA PRO A 144 -0.77 -19.54 11.22
C PRO A 144 0.40 -18.87 10.49
N SER A 145 1.61 -18.95 11.06
CA SER A 145 2.81 -18.32 10.51
C SER A 145 3.13 -18.80 9.08
N SER A 146 2.78 -20.03 8.72
CA SER A 146 2.95 -20.56 7.36
C SER A 146 2.10 -19.84 6.32
N LEU A 147 0.85 -19.51 6.65
CA LEU A 147 -0.06 -18.78 5.77
C LEU A 147 0.37 -17.31 5.65
N ALA A 148 0.73 -16.69 6.77
CA ALA A 148 1.28 -15.34 6.79
C ALA A 148 2.57 -15.25 5.96
N LEU A 149 3.49 -16.23 6.11
CA LEU A 149 4.71 -16.33 5.33
C LEU A 149 4.42 -16.46 3.83
N ALA A 150 3.50 -17.36 3.44
CA ALA A 150 3.17 -17.58 2.05
C ALA A 150 2.64 -16.29 1.39
N ILE A 151 1.70 -15.60 2.04
CA ILE A 151 1.15 -14.34 1.53
C ILE A 151 2.22 -13.25 1.50
N PHE A 152 3.07 -13.17 2.53
CA PHE A 152 4.16 -12.18 2.59
C PHE A 152 5.20 -12.41 1.49
N LEU A 153 5.62 -13.66 1.24
CA LEU A 153 6.52 -14.02 0.15
C LEU A 153 5.92 -13.71 -1.22
N CYS A 154 4.64 -14.03 -1.44
CA CYS A 154 3.93 -13.63 -2.65
C CYS A 154 3.88 -12.10 -2.80
N GLY A 155 3.71 -11.37 -1.69
CA GLY A 155 3.76 -9.91 -1.68
C GLY A 155 5.11 -9.36 -2.12
N ILE A 156 6.21 -9.86 -1.55
CA ILE A 156 7.58 -9.49 -1.95
C ILE A 156 7.83 -9.82 -3.43
N ALA A 157 7.43 -11.00 -3.88
CA ALA A 157 7.62 -11.42 -5.26
C ALA A 157 6.86 -10.50 -6.23
N THR A 158 5.61 -10.13 -5.90
CA THR A 158 4.81 -9.24 -6.73
C THR A 158 5.33 -7.80 -6.77
N ASP A 159 5.94 -7.29 -5.70
CA ASP A 159 6.63 -5.99 -5.64
C ASP A 159 7.89 -5.92 -6.51
N ILE A 160 8.67 -7.00 -6.50
CA ILE A 160 9.84 -7.06 -7.38
C ILE A 160 9.39 -7.12 -8.84
N LEU A 161 8.34 -7.90 -9.12
CA LEU A 161 7.82 -8.09 -10.48
C LEU A 161 7.15 -6.83 -11.03
N ASP A 162 6.33 -6.12 -10.26
CA ASP A 162 5.65 -4.92 -10.75
C ASP A 162 6.63 -3.78 -11.04
N GLY A 163 7.63 -3.57 -10.18
CA GLY A 163 8.67 -2.58 -10.37
C GLY A 163 9.57 -2.93 -11.56
N TYR A 164 9.86 -4.22 -11.77
CA TYR A 164 10.56 -4.69 -12.97
C TYR A 164 9.74 -4.43 -14.24
N VAL A 165 8.49 -4.90 -14.28
CA VAL A 165 7.60 -4.74 -15.45
C VAL A 165 7.38 -3.27 -15.77
N ALA A 166 7.13 -2.41 -14.77
CA ALA A 166 6.90 -0.98 -14.98
C ALA A 166 8.14 -0.25 -15.53
N ARG A 167 9.36 -0.65 -15.10
CA ARG A 167 10.62 -0.10 -15.62
C ARG A 167 10.89 -0.54 -17.06
N CYS A 168 10.73 -1.83 -17.35
CA CYS A 168 10.98 -2.38 -18.69
C CYS A 168 9.99 -1.84 -19.72
N THR A 169 8.72 -1.68 -19.35
CA THR A 169 7.66 -1.22 -20.26
C THR A 169 7.45 0.30 -20.24
N ARG A 170 8.16 1.04 -19.37
CA ARG A 170 8.00 2.48 -19.14
C ARG A 170 6.56 2.90 -18.79
N THR A 171 5.78 2.01 -18.17
CA THR A 171 4.38 2.24 -17.79
C THR A 171 4.22 2.70 -16.33
N GLN A 172 5.26 3.29 -15.74
CA GLN A 172 5.18 3.81 -14.37
C GLN A 172 4.12 4.92 -14.30
N SER A 173 3.12 4.77 -13.42
CA SER A 173 2.02 5.72 -13.26
C SER A 173 1.91 6.24 -11.83
N LYS A 174 1.34 7.44 -11.66
CA LYS A 174 1.09 8.02 -10.32
C LYS A 174 0.09 7.19 -9.51
N LEU A 175 -0.95 6.68 -10.16
CA LEU A 175 -1.90 5.73 -9.56
C LEU A 175 -1.19 4.49 -9.01
N GLY A 176 -0.25 3.92 -9.77
CA GLY A 176 0.55 2.79 -9.30
C GLY A 176 1.37 3.11 -8.06
N GLN A 177 2.03 4.28 -8.03
CA GLN A 177 2.83 4.71 -6.88
C GLN A 177 2.02 4.88 -5.59
N ILE A 178 0.78 5.37 -5.68
CA ILE A 178 -0.10 5.54 -4.52
C ILE A 178 -0.59 4.18 -4.04
N ALA A 179 -1.11 3.36 -4.96
CA ALA A 179 -1.62 2.03 -4.62
C ALA A 179 -0.54 1.10 -4.05
N ASP A 180 0.71 1.24 -4.51
CA ASP A 180 1.85 0.49 -3.99
C ASP A 180 2.11 0.81 -2.51
N GLY A 181 2.15 2.10 -2.17
CA GLY A 181 2.29 2.54 -0.78
C GLY A 181 1.15 2.07 0.13
N GLU A 182 -0.08 2.05 -0.36
CA GLU A 182 -1.24 1.58 0.41
C GLU A 182 -1.26 0.06 0.60
N ALA A 183 -1.00 -0.70 -0.48
CA ALA A 183 -0.95 -2.15 -0.43
C ALA A 183 0.17 -2.64 0.49
N ASP A 184 1.35 -2.02 0.42
CA ASP A 184 2.47 -2.31 1.30
C ASP A 184 2.15 -1.98 2.75
N PHE A 185 1.58 -0.81 3.02
CA PHE A 185 1.16 -0.45 4.38
C PHE A 185 0.19 -1.47 4.96
N CYS A 186 -0.85 -1.86 4.20
CA CYS A 186 -1.82 -2.86 4.64
C CYS A 186 -1.18 -4.22 4.89
N LEU A 187 -0.26 -4.66 4.02
CA LEU A 187 0.43 -5.94 4.16
C LEU A 187 1.33 -5.95 5.39
N TYR A 188 2.19 -4.93 5.56
CA TYR A 188 3.10 -4.83 6.70
C TYR A 188 2.34 -4.63 8.01
N LEU A 189 1.24 -3.87 8.01
CA LEU A 189 0.34 -3.73 9.15
C LEU A 189 -0.22 -5.09 9.58
N SER A 190 -0.77 -5.84 8.63
CA SER A 190 -1.35 -7.16 8.90
C SER A 190 -0.31 -8.11 9.49
N ILE A 191 0.87 -8.20 8.87
CA ILE A 191 1.94 -9.09 9.32
C ILE A 191 2.43 -8.71 10.71
N THR A 192 2.58 -7.41 11.00
CA THR A 192 2.99 -6.92 12.32
C THR A 192 1.98 -7.35 13.39
N ILE A 193 0.69 -7.16 13.15
CA ILE A 193 -0.36 -7.53 14.10
C ILE A 193 -0.41 -9.06 14.31
N ILE A 194 -0.31 -9.84 13.23
CA ILE A 194 -0.28 -11.31 13.30
C ILE A 194 0.93 -11.79 14.13
N LEU A 195 2.11 -11.20 13.92
CA LEU A 195 3.32 -11.56 14.68
C LEU A 195 3.19 -11.21 16.17
N ILE A 196 2.52 -10.10 16.52
CA ILE A 196 2.23 -9.73 17.91
C ILE A 196 1.23 -10.71 18.53
N GLN A 197 0.15 -11.05 17.83
CA GLN A 197 -0.85 -12.02 18.31
C GLN A 197 -0.25 -13.42 18.52
N ASN A 198 0.69 -13.81 17.65
CA ASN A 198 1.41 -15.08 17.77
C ASN A 198 2.53 -15.04 18.83
N GLY A 199 2.75 -13.90 19.51
CA GLY A 199 3.78 -13.74 20.54
C GLY A 199 5.22 -13.68 20.00
N ALA A 200 5.41 -13.64 18.68
CA ALA A 200 6.73 -13.61 18.04
C ALA A 200 7.35 -12.20 18.02
N LEU A 201 6.52 -11.16 18.10
CA LEU A 201 6.96 -9.76 18.07
C LEU A 201 6.44 -8.99 19.29
N PRO A 202 7.30 -8.35 20.10
CA PRO A 202 6.86 -7.46 21.17
C PRO A 202 6.10 -6.25 20.61
N LEU A 203 5.03 -5.84 21.29
CA LEU A 203 4.15 -4.73 20.87
C LEU A 203 4.94 -3.43 20.58
N TRP A 204 5.90 -3.08 21.44
CA TRP A 204 6.70 -1.86 21.28
C TRP A 204 7.55 -1.88 20.01
N VAL A 205 8.09 -3.04 19.60
CA VAL A 205 8.85 -3.18 18.34
C VAL A 205 7.90 -3.02 17.16
N GLY A 206 6.72 -3.65 17.23
CA GLY A 206 5.70 -3.52 16.18
C GLY A 206 5.25 -2.06 15.98
N ILE A 207 5.08 -1.29 17.06
CA ILE A 207 4.74 0.14 16.97
C ILE A 207 5.84 0.91 16.22
N ILE A 208 7.12 0.69 16.54
CA ILE A 208 8.25 1.34 15.84
C ILE A 208 8.25 0.99 14.35
N MET A 209 7.98 -0.27 14.01
CA MET A 209 7.90 -0.75 12.62
C MET A 209 6.78 -0.11 11.82
N LEU A 210 5.62 0.12 12.43
CA LEU A 210 4.49 0.78 11.78
C LEU A 210 4.69 2.29 11.67
N LEU A 211 5.38 2.90 12.64
CA LEU A 211 5.66 4.33 12.65
C LEU A 211 6.40 4.79 11.38
N ARG A 212 7.22 3.92 10.77
CA ARG A 212 7.88 4.20 9.48
C ARG A 212 6.91 4.60 8.36
N PHE A 213 5.71 4.03 8.33
CA PHE A 213 4.70 4.37 7.32
C PHE A 213 3.93 5.64 7.69
N LEU A 214 3.77 5.93 8.99
CA LEU A 214 3.09 7.14 9.47
C LEU A 214 3.99 8.38 9.41
N LEU A 215 5.31 8.25 9.61
CA LEU A 215 6.23 9.39 9.68
C LEU A 215 6.24 10.25 8.41
N PRO A 216 6.29 9.70 7.18
CA PRO A 216 6.18 10.50 5.97
C PRO A 216 4.85 11.23 5.86
N LEU A 217 3.74 10.60 6.27
CA LEU A 217 2.41 11.20 6.24
C LEU A 217 2.32 12.37 7.23
N VAL A 218 2.73 12.17 8.48
CA VAL A 218 2.74 13.19 9.53
C VAL A 218 3.70 14.32 9.16
N ALA A 219 4.88 14.00 8.63
CA ALA A 219 5.84 15.02 8.20
C ALA A 219 5.34 15.81 6.98
N ALA A 220 4.61 15.19 6.04
CA ALA A 220 3.95 15.91 4.95
C ALA A 220 2.90 16.89 5.48
N ILE A 221 2.08 16.45 6.42
CA ILE A 221 1.08 17.29 7.10
C ILE A 221 1.78 18.44 7.85
N LEU A 222 2.78 18.16 8.70
CA LEU A 222 3.50 19.18 9.47
C LEU A 222 4.27 20.17 8.59
N SER A 223 4.91 19.71 7.52
CA SER A 223 5.58 20.59 6.54
C SER A 223 4.62 21.65 5.99
N TYR A 224 3.38 21.22 5.79
CA TYR A 224 2.35 22.01 5.17
C TYR A 224 1.68 22.97 6.17
N PHE A 225 1.40 22.51 7.40
CA PHE A 225 0.76 23.34 8.44
C PHE A 225 1.73 24.29 9.16
N VAL A 226 3.01 23.94 9.30
CA VAL A 226 3.96 24.69 10.13
C VAL A 226 4.97 25.45 9.30
N PHE A 227 5.48 24.86 8.21
CA PHE A 227 6.67 25.40 7.53
C PHE A 227 6.35 26.13 6.22
N ALA A 228 5.14 26.06 5.69
CA ALA A 228 4.71 26.70 4.43
C ALA A 228 5.58 26.39 3.18
N TYR A 229 6.54 25.47 3.30
CA TYR A 229 7.39 24.97 2.23
C TYR A 229 7.08 23.48 1.99
N PRO A 230 6.94 23.04 0.72
CA PRO A 230 6.72 21.63 0.42
C PRO A 230 8.00 20.83 0.72
N ILE A 231 8.02 20.13 1.85
CA ILE A 231 9.10 19.17 2.12
C ILE A 231 9.00 18.06 1.08
N ARG A 232 10.06 17.88 0.28
CA ARG A 232 10.11 16.84 -0.75
C ARG A 232 10.50 15.52 -0.11
N PHE A 233 9.53 14.65 0.14
CA PHE A 233 9.80 13.28 0.57
C PHE A 233 10.26 12.44 -0.64
N GLY A 234 11.57 12.38 -0.87
CA GLY A 234 12.19 11.47 -1.84
C GLY A 234 12.58 10.14 -1.21
N SER A 235 12.78 9.08 -2.02
CA SER A 235 13.31 7.80 -1.53
C SER A 235 14.75 8.00 -1.04
N THR A 236 14.98 7.97 0.27
CA THR A 236 16.33 8.01 0.83
C THR A 236 16.95 6.61 0.80
N LEU A 237 18.28 6.52 0.61
CA LEU A 237 19.00 5.24 0.69
C LEU A 237 18.77 4.58 2.06
N TRP A 238 18.80 5.37 3.14
CA TRP A 238 18.49 4.91 4.50
C TRP A 238 17.10 4.30 4.62
N GLY A 239 16.07 4.93 4.03
CA GLY A 239 14.71 4.40 4.04
C GLY A 239 14.57 3.07 3.28
N LYS A 240 15.35 2.86 2.20
CA LYS A 240 15.39 1.59 1.47
C LYS A 240 16.04 0.48 2.31
N TYR A 241 17.18 0.75 2.93
CA TYR A 241 17.84 -0.23 3.82
C TYR A 241 16.99 -0.57 5.03
N ALA A 242 16.33 0.43 5.64
CA ALA A 242 15.40 0.20 6.74
C ALA A 242 14.25 -0.74 6.34
N GLY A 243 13.71 -0.57 5.13
CA GLY A 243 12.69 -1.46 4.59
C GLY A 243 13.18 -2.87 4.30
N LEU A 244 14.37 -3.00 3.72
CA LEU A 244 14.98 -4.30 3.49
C LEU A 244 15.23 -5.04 4.82
N ALA A 245 15.75 -4.35 5.83
CA ALA A 245 15.99 -4.93 7.15
C ALA A 245 14.68 -5.39 7.81
N GLN A 246 13.64 -4.55 7.80
CA GLN A 246 12.31 -4.92 8.32
C GLN A 246 11.71 -6.12 7.59
N CYS A 247 11.83 -6.15 6.26
CA CYS A 247 11.38 -7.27 5.44
C CYS A 247 12.08 -8.58 5.81
N LEU A 248 13.42 -8.57 5.88
CA LEU A 248 14.22 -9.72 6.30
C LEU A 248 13.88 -10.16 7.73
N TYR A 249 13.63 -9.20 8.62
CA TYR A 249 13.26 -9.50 10.00
C TYR A 249 11.92 -10.22 10.09
N PHE A 250 10.91 -9.79 9.32
CA PHE A 250 9.64 -10.51 9.22
C PHE A 250 9.81 -11.92 8.66
N LEU A 251 10.70 -12.13 7.68
CA LEU A 251 11.01 -13.48 7.18
C LEU A 251 11.64 -14.38 8.26
N VAL A 252 12.51 -13.82 9.09
CA VAL A 252 13.11 -14.55 10.24
C VAL A 252 12.04 -14.93 11.26
N LEU A 253 11.13 -14.01 11.59
CA LEU A 253 10.05 -14.28 12.57
C LEU A 253 8.98 -15.24 12.04
N LEU A 254 8.75 -15.25 10.74
CA LEU A 254 7.81 -16.15 10.07
C LEU A 254 8.45 -17.48 9.63
N ALA A 255 9.73 -17.69 9.93
CA ALA A 255 10.49 -18.82 9.43
C ALA A 255 9.85 -20.17 9.83
N PRO A 256 9.79 -21.16 8.91
CA PRO A 256 9.26 -22.47 9.23
C PRO A 256 10.14 -23.21 10.25
N PRO A 257 9.60 -24.23 10.94
CA PRO A 257 10.32 -25.00 11.97
C PRO A 257 11.69 -25.53 11.53
N ALA A 258 11.84 -25.90 10.26
CA ALA A 258 13.09 -26.39 9.67
C ALA A 258 14.24 -25.36 9.68
N LEU A 259 13.94 -24.06 9.75
CA LEU A 259 14.93 -22.98 9.74
C LEU A 259 15.10 -22.31 11.12
N THR A 260 14.53 -22.89 12.17
CA THR A 260 14.51 -22.31 13.53
C THR A 260 15.89 -21.99 14.08
N THR A 261 16.87 -22.88 13.94
CA THR A 261 18.24 -22.64 14.43
C THR A 261 18.86 -21.39 13.80
N ILE A 262 18.71 -21.24 12.47
CA ILE A 262 19.22 -20.08 11.74
C ILE A 262 18.42 -18.83 12.14
N ALA A 263 17.09 -18.94 12.25
CA ALA A 263 16.22 -17.85 12.66
C ALA A 263 16.58 -17.32 14.05
N HIS A 264 16.82 -18.19 15.03
CA HIS A 264 17.25 -17.79 16.38
C HIS A 264 18.59 -17.08 16.39
N LEU A 265 19.57 -17.57 15.61
CA LEU A 265 20.89 -16.95 15.50
C LEU A 265 20.80 -15.52 14.91
N LEU A 266 19.92 -15.33 13.92
CA LEU A 266 19.78 -14.06 13.21
C LEU A 266 18.82 -13.07 13.89
N ASN A 267 17.91 -13.54 14.76
CA ASN A 267 16.83 -12.72 15.33
C ASN A 267 17.36 -11.45 16.03
N VAL A 268 18.22 -11.60 17.05
CA VAL A 268 18.70 -10.45 17.84
C VAL A 268 19.58 -9.50 17.01
N PRO A 269 20.59 -9.97 16.25
CA PRO A 269 21.39 -9.07 15.41
C PRO A 269 20.54 -8.29 14.41
N LEU A 270 19.59 -8.96 13.75
CA LEU A 270 18.75 -8.34 12.74
C LEU A 270 17.72 -7.38 13.34
N LEU A 271 17.19 -7.67 14.53
CA LEU A 271 16.35 -6.74 15.29
C LEU A 271 17.10 -5.44 15.60
N CYS A 272 18.33 -5.55 16.13
CA CYS A 272 19.16 -4.38 16.45
C CYS A 272 19.42 -3.51 15.21
N VAL A 273 19.80 -4.15 14.09
CA VAL A 273 20.01 -3.45 12.80
C VAL A 273 18.72 -2.80 12.31
N THR A 274 17.59 -3.51 12.41
CA THR A 274 16.28 -2.99 11.96
C THR A 274 15.88 -1.76 12.76
N ILE A 275 15.92 -1.82 14.10
CA ILE A 275 15.58 -0.68 14.96
C ILE A 275 16.51 0.50 14.69
N PHE A 276 17.83 0.26 14.58
CA PHE A 276 18.80 1.30 14.27
C PHE A 276 18.46 2.01 12.95
N LEU A 277 18.20 1.25 11.88
CA LEU A 277 17.87 1.81 10.58
C LEU A 277 16.51 2.53 10.57
N LEU A 278 15.51 2.01 11.30
CA LEU A 278 14.20 2.64 11.44
C LEU A 278 14.27 4.00 12.16
N ILE A 279 15.22 4.20 13.07
CA ILE A 279 15.45 5.48 13.75
C ILE A 279 16.29 6.42 12.88
N VAL A 280 17.35 5.91 12.25
CA VAL A 280 18.28 6.73 11.44
C VAL A 280 17.62 7.25 10.17
N ALA A 281 16.76 6.45 9.51
CA ALA A 281 16.18 6.84 8.23
C ALA A 281 15.33 8.13 8.29
N PRO A 282 14.39 8.31 9.25
CA PRO A 282 13.66 9.57 9.43
C PRO A 282 14.57 10.75 9.77
N VAL A 283 15.56 10.55 10.64
CA VAL A 283 16.51 11.60 11.03
C VAL A 283 17.34 12.06 9.84
N ALA A 284 17.88 11.12 9.06
CA ALA A 284 18.63 11.42 7.84
C ALA A 284 17.77 12.16 6.82
N GLN A 285 16.50 11.79 6.69
CA GLN A 285 15.56 12.47 5.80
C GLN A 285 15.27 13.90 6.26
N PHE A 286 15.06 14.12 7.57
CA PHE A 286 14.88 15.45 8.13
C PHE A 286 16.10 16.34 7.89
N ILE A 287 17.30 15.83 8.16
CA ILE A 287 18.56 16.57 7.91
C ILE A 287 18.72 16.93 6.43
N ALA A 288 18.41 16.01 5.52
CA ALA A 288 18.48 16.27 4.08
C ALA A 288 17.51 17.38 3.65
N ASN A 289 16.31 17.42 4.23
CA ASN A 289 15.30 18.44 3.94
C ASN A 289 15.61 19.81 4.54
N VAL A 290 16.31 19.87 5.69
CA VAL A 290 16.74 21.15 6.29
C VAL A 290 17.92 21.77 5.52
N LYS A 291 18.75 20.94 4.87
CA LYS A 291 19.92 21.41 4.10
C LYS A 291 19.58 21.86 2.67
N SER A 292 18.38 21.58 2.17
CA SER A 292 17.92 21.91 0.80
C SER A 292 17.11 23.20 0.76
#